data_AF-A0A3Q0EQ96-F1
#
_entry.id   AF-A0A3Q0EQ96-F1
#
_cell.length_a   1.000
_cell.length_b   1.000
_cell.length_c   1.000
_cell.angle_alpha   90.00
_cell.angle_beta   90.00
_cell.angle_gamma   90.00
#
_symmetry.space_group_name_H-M   'P 1'
#
loop_
_entity.id
_entity.type
_entity.pdbx_description
1 polymer ?
#
loop_
_entity_poly.entity_id
_entity_poly.type
_entity_poly.pdbx_seq_one_letter_code
_entity_poly.pdbx_strand_id
1 'polypeptide(L)'
;MYPFERFMGYAKRSVKNKARVEGSICASYLHKETTHFCSHYFKKFMLTPQTNRNDVDIEIERTTLLVFDQGGRHSGRESTHWPSDEELRSAHVHVLINCNEVQPYLEFIMIL
;
A
#
# COMPACT_ATOMS: atom_id res chain seq x y z
N MET A 1 -9.18 -14.48 -30.53
CA MET A 1 -10.61 -14.79 -30.31
C MET A 1 -11.44 -13.64 -30.85
N TYR A 2 -12.44 -13.93 -31.67
CA TYR A 2 -13.19 -12.92 -32.40
C TYR A 2 -14.09 -12.07 -31.47
N PRO A 3 -14.43 -10.82 -31.86
CA PRO A 3 -15.27 -9.93 -31.05
C PRO A 3 -16.61 -10.57 -30.65
N PHE A 4 -17.26 -11.29 -31.56
CA PHE A 4 -18.53 -11.96 -31.28
C PHE A 4 -18.38 -13.08 -30.24
N GLU A 5 -17.32 -13.89 -30.35
CA GLU A 5 -17.03 -14.98 -29.41
C GLU A 5 -16.75 -14.44 -28.02
N ARG A 6 -16.03 -13.31 -27.94
CA ARG A 6 -15.73 -12.62 -26.68
C ARG A 6 -17.00 -12.13 -26.00
N PHE A 7 -17.89 -11.50 -26.76
CA PHE A 7 -19.18 -11.06 -26.25
C PHE A 7 -20.01 -12.25 -25.72
N MET A 8 -20.14 -13.31 -26.52
CA MET A 8 -20.88 -14.51 -26.12
C MET A 8 -20.27 -15.17 -24.87
N GLY A 9 -18.95 -15.20 -24.76
CA GLY A 9 -18.27 -15.69 -23.57
C GLY A 9 -18.59 -14.85 -22.32
N TYR A 10 -18.67 -13.52 -22.46
CA TYR A 10 -19.06 -12.64 -21.37
C TYR A 10 -20.53 -12.86 -20.96
N ALA A 11 -21.45 -12.87 -21.92
CA ALA A 11 -22.87 -13.07 -21.66
C ALA A 11 -23.13 -14.43 -20.98
N LYS A 12 -22.47 -15.50 -21.42
CA LYS A 12 -22.59 -16.82 -20.77
C LYS A 12 -22.11 -16.81 -19.31
N ARG A 13 -21.00 -16.11 -19.02
CA ARG A 13 -20.48 -15.99 -17.65
C ARG A 13 -21.31 -15.08 -16.76
N SER A 14 -22.08 -14.16 -17.33
CA SER A 14 -22.87 -13.18 -16.57
C SER A 14 -24.24 -13.72 -16.11
N VAL A 15 -24.66 -14.87 -16.62
CA VAL A 15 -25.90 -15.55 -16.20
C VAL A 15 -25.72 -16.23 -14.86
N LYS A 16 -26.18 -15.57 -13.79
CA LYS A 16 -26.27 -16.12 -12.42
C LYS A 16 -27.56 -16.89 -12.19
N ASN A 17 -28.66 -16.45 -12.82
CA ASN A 17 -29.96 -17.12 -12.75
C ASN A 17 -30.33 -17.72 -14.13
N LYS A 18 -30.23 -19.03 -14.27
CA LYS A 18 -30.56 -19.75 -15.51
C LYS A 18 -32.06 -19.78 -15.82
N ALA A 19 -32.93 -19.59 -14.84
CA ALA A 19 -34.37 -19.50 -15.07
C ALA A 19 -34.79 -18.18 -15.74
N ARG A 20 -33.93 -17.14 -15.67
CA ARG A 20 -34.16 -15.82 -16.28
C ARG A 20 -32.86 -15.29 -16.90
N VAL A 21 -32.44 -15.93 -17.99
CA VAL A 21 -31.17 -15.67 -18.68
C VAL A 21 -31.01 -14.21 -19.10
N GLU A 22 -31.99 -13.66 -19.83
CA GLU A 22 -31.95 -12.28 -20.32
C GLU A 22 -31.90 -11.26 -19.18
N GLY A 23 -32.72 -11.47 -18.14
CA GLY A 23 -32.74 -10.62 -16.95
C GLY A 23 -31.41 -10.64 -16.20
N SER A 24 -30.76 -11.81 -16.12
CA SER A 24 -29.44 -11.93 -15.49
C SER A 24 -28.35 -11.22 -16.28
N ILE A 25 -28.40 -11.28 -17.61
CA ILE A 25 -27.45 -10.55 -18.48
C ILE A 25 -27.67 -9.04 -18.33
N CYS A 26 -28.92 -8.58 -18.41
CA CYS A 26 -29.26 -7.17 -18.25
C CYS A 26 -28.80 -6.62 -16.88
N ALA A 27 -29.10 -7.34 -15.79
CA ALA A 27 -28.68 -6.93 -14.44
C ALA A 27 -27.15 -6.85 -14.30
N SER A 28 -26.42 -7.78 -14.92
CA SER A 28 -24.95 -7.75 -14.90
C SER A 28 -24.36 -6.55 -15.64
N TYR A 29 -24.97 -6.18 -16.77
CA TYR A 29 -24.58 -4.99 -17.54
C TYR A 29 -24.89 -3.72 -16.75
N LEU A 30 -26.11 -3.62 -16.20
CA LEU A 30 -26.51 -2.48 -15.38
C LEU A 30 -25.55 -2.28 -14.20
N HIS A 31 -25.22 -3.35 -13.48
CA HIS A 31 -24.27 -3.28 -12.37
C HIS A 31 -22.89 -2.76 -12.83
N LYS A 32 -22.38 -3.30 -13.94
CA LYS A 32 -21.08 -2.88 -14.49
C LYS A 32 -21.06 -1.41 -14.88
N GLU A 33 -22.09 -0.93 -15.59
CA GLU A 33 -22.21 0.47 -16.02
C GLU A 33 -22.33 1.40 -14.79
N THR A 34 -23.15 1.05 -13.81
CA THR A 34 -23.27 1.83 -12.57
C THR A 34 -21.96 1.88 -11.81
N THR A 35 -21.25 0.77 -11.64
CA THR A 35 -19.93 0.77 -10.99
C THR A 35 -18.92 1.60 -11.77
N HIS A 36 -18.92 1.52 -13.11
CA HIS A 36 -18.02 2.31 -13.94
C HIS A 36 -18.32 3.81 -13.83
N PHE A 37 -19.59 4.19 -13.94
CA PHE A 37 -20.06 5.57 -13.74
C PHE A 37 -19.65 6.07 -12.36
N CYS A 38 -19.94 5.30 -11.31
CA CYS A 38 -19.63 5.73 -9.96
C CYS A 38 -18.12 5.85 -9.73
N SER A 39 -17.31 4.94 -10.28
CA SER A 39 -15.84 5.03 -10.20
C SER A 39 -15.28 6.23 -10.96
N HIS A 40 -15.84 6.54 -12.14
CA HIS A 40 -15.38 7.64 -12.98
C HIS A 40 -15.68 9.00 -12.35
N TYR A 41 -16.89 9.20 -11.83
CA TYR A 41 -17.34 10.49 -11.32
C TYR A 41 -17.13 10.68 -9.82
N PHE A 42 -17.13 9.62 -9.02
CA PHE A 42 -16.98 9.69 -7.55
C PHE A 42 -15.62 9.18 -7.06
N LYS A 43 -14.56 9.21 -7.89
CA LYS A 43 -13.21 8.72 -7.55
C LYS A 43 -12.63 9.27 -6.24
N LYS A 44 -13.03 10.47 -5.80
CA LYS A 44 -12.63 11.10 -4.53
C LYS A 44 -13.54 10.80 -3.33
N PHE A 45 -14.79 10.39 -3.56
CA PHE A 45 -15.80 10.11 -2.52
C PHE A 45 -16.03 8.61 -2.28
N MET A 46 -15.55 7.78 -3.20
CA MET A 46 -15.38 6.37 -2.95
C MET A 46 -14.35 6.23 -1.84
N LEU A 47 -14.83 5.95 -0.62
CA LEU A 47 -14.08 5.21 0.39
C LEU A 47 -13.62 3.93 -0.30
N THR A 48 -12.49 3.98 -1.01
CA THR A 48 -11.79 2.78 -1.40
C THR A 48 -11.60 1.99 -0.10
N PRO A 49 -12.12 0.75 0.02
CA PRO A 49 -11.26 -0.22 0.66
C PRO A 49 -10.09 -0.26 -0.32
N GLN A 50 -9.02 0.49 -0.01
CA GLN A 50 -7.81 0.40 -0.79
C GLN A 50 -7.53 -1.08 -0.90
N THR A 51 -7.61 -1.58 -2.12
CA THR A 51 -7.24 -2.93 -2.49
C THR A 51 -5.71 -3.07 -2.45
N ASN A 52 -5.07 -2.37 -1.52
CA ASN A 52 -3.77 -2.70 -1.00
C ASN A 52 -4.06 -3.21 0.40
N ARG A 53 -4.24 -4.53 0.53
CA ARG A 53 -4.41 -5.21 1.82
C ARG A 53 -3.24 -4.99 2.80
N ASN A 54 -2.30 -4.08 2.49
CA ASN A 54 -1.05 -3.84 3.19
C ASN A 54 -0.57 -2.37 3.21
N ASP A 55 -1.15 -1.43 2.45
CA ASP A 55 -0.74 -0.02 2.53
C ASP A 55 -1.72 0.73 3.42
N VAL A 56 -1.61 0.50 4.72
CA VAL A 56 -1.90 1.60 5.63
C VAL A 56 -0.71 2.51 5.43
N ASP A 57 -0.90 3.59 4.68
CA ASP A 57 0.00 4.74 4.69
C ASP A 57 -0.10 5.28 6.12
N ILE A 58 0.64 4.67 7.03
CA ILE A 58 0.87 5.22 8.35
C ILE A 58 1.62 6.49 8.01
N GLU A 59 0.94 7.62 8.18
CA GLU A 59 1.54 8.94 8.17
C GLU A 59 2.53 8.96 9.34
N ILE A 60 3.68 8.31 9.14
CA ILE A 60 4.79 8.34 10.08
C ILE A 60 5.20 9.80 10.06
N GLU A 61 5.06 10.48 11.20
CA GLU A 61 5.62 11.81 11.39
C GLU A 61 7.06 11.75 10.89
N ARG A 62 7.33 12.45 9.78
CA ARG A 62 8.65 12.43 9.16
C ARG A 62 9.64 12.84 10.23
N THR A 63 10.49 11.90 10.61
CA THR A 63 11.50 12.16 11.63
C THR A 63 12.50 13.16 11.06
N THR A 64 13.16 13.91 11.94
CA THR A 64 14.07 15.00 11.54
C THR A 64 15.35 14.50 10.86
N LEU A 65 15.64 13.19 10.92
CA LEU A 65 16.84 12.58 10.35
C LEU A 65 16.44 11.52 9.33
N LEU A 66 17.00 11.61 8.12
CA LEU A 66 16.65 10.71 7.01
C LEU A 66 16.96 9.24 7.29
N VAL A 67 17.93 8.96 8.18
CA VAL A 67 18.27 7.60 8.62
C VAL A 67 17.08 6.89 9.32
N PHE A 68 16.18 7.66 9.92
CA PHE A 68 14.99 7.14 10.62
C PHE A 68 13.70 7.32 9.82
N ASP A 69 13.76 7.87 8.59
CA ASP A 69 12.62 8.02 7.67
C ASP A 69 12.36 6.76 6.83
N GLN A 70 12.84 5.60 7.30
CA GLN A 70 12.57 4.33 6.64
C GLN A 70 11.17 3.84 7.02
N GLY A 71 10.24 4.00 6.08
CA GLY A 71 8.89 3.47 6.19
C GLY A 71 8.90 1.95 6.34
N GLY A 72 8.82 1.48 7.59
CA GLY A 72 8.78 0.06 7.94
C GLY A 72 7.49 -0.28 8.68
N ARG A 73 6.85 -1.39 8.29
CA ARG A 73 5.73 -1.94 9.05
C ARG A 73 6.27 -2.80 10.19
N HIS A 74 6.11 -2.33 11.43
CA HIS A 74 6.36 -3.16 12.61
C HIS A 74 5.55 -4.46 12.49
N SER A 75 6.22 -5.61 12.57
CA SER A 75 5.60 -6.93 12.45
C SER A 75 5.97 -7.75 13.68
N GLY A 76 4.95 -8.27 14.37
CA GLY A 76 5.13 -9.06 15.58
C GLY A 76 4.23 -8.60 16.73
N ARG A 77 4.34 -9.31 17.86
CA ARG A 77 3.67 -8.93 19.11
C ARG A 77 4.46 -7.80 19.76
N GLU A 78 3.76 -6.77 20.23
CA GLU A 78 4.37 -5.68 20.99
C GLU A 78 5.07 -6.24 22.25
N SER A 79 6.31 -5.80 22.46
CA SER A 79 7.10 -6.15 23.65
C SER A 79 7.94 -4.95 24.08
N THR A 80 8.01 -4.69 25.38
CA THR A 80 8.94 -3.71 25.95
C THR A 80 10.31 -4.36 26.14
N HIS A 81 11.35 -3.79 25.52
CA HIS A 81 12.72 -4.25 25.64
C HIS A 81 13.63 -3.07 25.98
N TRP A 82 14.54 -3.29 26.94
CA TRP A 82 15.57 -2.31 27.28
C TRP A 82 16.85 -2.71 26.54
N PRO A 83 17.41 -1.83 25.68
CA PRO A 83 18.60 -2.18 24.92
C PRO A 83 19.80 -2.40 25.84
N SER A 84 20.56 -3.44 25.54
CA SER A 84 21.86 -3.72 26.16
C SER A 84 22.93 -2.73 25.67
N ASP A 85 24.05 -2.64 26.40
CA ASP A 85 25.19 -1.79 26.03
C ASP A 85 25.75 -2.13 24.63
N GLU A 86 25.69 -3.40 24.23
CA GLU A 86 26.16 -3.83 22.91
C GLU A 86 25.21 -3.35 21.80
N GLU A 87 23.91 -3.46 22.01
CA GLU A 87 22.90 -2.95 21.07
C GLU A 87 22.96 -1.42 20.97
N LEU A 88 23.15 -0.72 22.09
CA LEU A 88 23.38 0.73 22.12
C LEU A 88 24.62 1.12 21.32
N ARG A 89 25.74 0.42 21.51
CA ARG A 89 26.96 0.65 20.71
C ARG A 89 26.71 0.42 19.22
N SER A 90 26.03 -0.66 18.87
CA SER A 90 25.69 -0.97 17.48
C SER A 90 24.78 0.10 16.86
N ALA A 91 23.77 0.57 17.59
CA ALA A 91 22.88 1.64 17.13
C ALA A 91 23.63 2.96 16.92
N HIS A 92 24.53 3.33 17.82
CA HIS A 92 25.37 4.52 17.66
C HIS A 92 26.24 4.44 16.41
N VAL A 93 26.94 3.31 16.19
CA VAL A 93 27.77 3.11 14.99
C VAL A 93 26.92 3.17 13.72
N HIS A 94 25.73 2.60 13.73
CA HIS A 94 24.81 2.65 12.60
C HIS A 94 24.45 4.10 12.22
N VAL A 95 24.14 4.94 13.21
CA VAL A 95 23.85 6.37 12.97
C VAL A 95 25.08 7.09 12.41
N LEU A 96 26.28 6.86 12.98
CA LEU A 96 27.50 7.51 12.50
C LEU A 96 27.85 7.18 11.05
N ILE A 97 27.55 5.96 10.59
CA ILE A 97 27.87 5.51 9.22
C ILE A 97 26.79 5.92 8.22
N ASN A 98 25.51 5.90 8.60
CA ASN A 98 24.38 6.01 7.66
C ASN A 98 23.66 7.37 7.71
N CYS A 99 24.01 8.26 8.63
CA CYS A 99 23.42 9.59 8.76
C CYS A 99 24.31 10.63 8.08
N ASN A 100 23.90 11.09 6.89
CA ASN A 100 24.63 12.10 6.12
C ASN A 100 24.76 13.42 6.89
N GLU A 101 23.78 13.73 7.73
CA GLU A 101 23.72 14.91 8.58
C GLU A 101 24.83 14.92 9.65
N VAL A 102 25.37 13.75 10.01
CA VAL A 102 26.43 13.60 11.02
C VAL A 102 27.83 13.64 10.41
N GLN A 103 27.95 13.38 9.10
CA GLN A 103 29.23 13.36 8.38
C GLN A 103 30.11 14.61 8.60
N PRO A 104 29.58 15.85 8.57
CA PRO A 104 30.41 17.04 8.79
C PRO A 104 31.09 17.09 10.16
N TYR A 105 30.47 16.50 11.18
CA TYR A 105 31.03 16.46 12.54
C TYR A 105 32.13 15.41 12.69
N LEU A 106 32.03 14.30 11.95
CA LEU A 106 33.07 13.27 11.91
C LEU A 106 34.33 13.77 11.22
N GLU A 107 34.17 14.47 10.10
CA GLU A 107 35.30 15.07 9.38
C GLU A 107 36.02 16.12 10.24
N PHE A 108 35.28 16.93 11.01
CA PHE A 108 35.87 17.90 11.93
C PHE A 108 36.70 17.25 13.05
N ILE A 109 36.26 16.11 13.57
CA ILE A 109 36.97 15.38 14.64
C ILE A 109 38.19 14.63 14.09
N MET A 110 38.16 14.15 12.85
CA MET A 110 39.25 13.37 12.26
C MET A 110 40.41 14.23 11.73
N ILE A 111 40.20 15.55 11.60
CA ILE A 111 41.20 16.53 11.19
C ILE A 111 41.96 17.15 12.40
N LEU A 112 41.47 16.89 13.62
CA LEU A 112 42.04 17.36 14.89
C LEU A 112 42.88 16.26 15.56
#